data_AF-A0A9D1WMV8-F1
#
_entry.id   AF-A0A9D1WMV8-F1
#
_cell.length_a   1.000
_cell.length_b   1.000
_cell.length_c   1.000
_cell.angle_alpha   90.00
_cell.angle_beta   90.00
_cell.angle_gamma   90.00
#
_symmetry.space_group_name_H-M   'P 1'
#
loop_
_entity.id
_entity.type
_entity.pdbx_description
1 polymer ?
#
loop_
_entity_poly.entity_id
_entity_poly.type
_entity_poly.pdbx_seq_one_letter_code
_entity_poly.pdbx_strand_id
1 'polypeptide(L)'
;LLTLNLAPFAVEDLLPNMGHLGYRPVHRYAMADRGLLVTLLAPPDNGVWLILAELQLGTLSRQPCDTLQQLVEQTHYRDTRGKNLLCRGRPWPMPSWDEYSLLHAAHPLAGWISAMGPSVHHAGFDCARLGQDITTLDAALTTRGFKASEALQHAVFPVSPLLEYRFYPACSQRLPFAEGDEHRIPLGGLALLQKHLSGDHERAVELLLPHHTRCELP
;
A
#
# COMPACT_ATOMS: atom_id res chain seq x y z
N LEU A 1 -0.05 -0.57 -4.10
CA LEU A 1 1.04 0.41 -4.15
C LEU A 1 0.81 1.41 -3.04
N LEU A 2 1.88 1.88 -2.40
CA LEU A 2 1.82 2.88 -1.34
C LEU A 2 2.73 4.05 -1.70
N THR A 3 2.23 5.27 -1.53
CA THR A 3 2.93 6.53 -1.78
C THR A 3 2.47 7.59 -0.78
N LEU A 4 2.92 8.83 -0.94
CA LEU A 4 2.60 9.96 -0.07
C LEU A 4 2.29 11.22 -0.90
N ASN A 5 1.50 12.14 -0.34
CA ASN A 5 1.00 13.34 -1.03
C ASN A 5 2.02 14.49 -1.14
N LEU A 6 3.30 14.18 -1.40
CA LEU A 6 4.33 15.17 -1.70
C LEU A 6 4.94 14.88 -3.07
N ALA A 7 5.18 15.94 -3.85
CA ALA A 7 5.87 15.84 -5.12
C ALA A 7 7.30 15.29 -4.95
N PRO A 8 7.80 14.47 -5.89
CA PRO A 8 7.15 13.98 -7.12
C PRO A 8 6.38 12.66 -6.92
N PHE A 9 6.09 12.27 -5.67
CA PHE A 9 5.51 10.98 -5.32
C PHE A 9 4.00 11.05 -5.12
N ALA A 10 3.40 12.24 -5.16
CA ALA A 10 1.97 12.40 -5.11
C ALA A 10 1.31 11.67 -6.28
N VAL A 11 0.11 11.14 -6.06
CA VAL A 11 -0.64 10.39 -7.07
C VAL A 11 -0.86 11.24 -8.32
N GLU A 12 -1.10 12.54 -8.18
CA GLU A 12 -1.24 13.47 -9.31
C GLU A 12 0.01 13.54 -10.21
N ASP A 13 1.22 13.45 -9.63
CA ASP A 13 2.48 13.37 -10.38
C ASP A 13 2.72 11.99 -11.01
N LEU A 14 2.21 10.94 -10.37
CA LEU A 14 2.37 9.55 -10.81
C LEU A 14 1.37 9.16 -11.91
N LEU A 15 0.16 9.71 -11.90
CA LEU A 15 -0.92 9.37 -12.83
C LEU A 15 -0.54 9.53 -14.32
N PRO A 16 0.16 10.59 -14.77
CA PRO A 16 0.61 10.68 -16.15
C PRO A 16 1.50 9.51 -16.57
N ASN A 17 2.40 9.05 -15.69
CA ASN A 17 3.25 7.89 -15.95
C ASN A 17 2.44 6.59 -16.03
N MET A 18 1.45 6.43 -15.13
CA MET A 18 0.53 5.29 -15.19
C MET A 18 -0.32 5.29 -16.47
N GLY A 19 -0.78 6.46 -16.91
CA GLY A 19 -1.51 6.64 -18.17
C GLY A 19 -0.69 6.26 -19.40
N HIS A 20 0.61 6.59 -19.42
CA HIS A 20 1.52 6.13 -20.49
C HIS A 20 1.71 4.60 -20.52
N LEU A 21 1.47 3.93 -19.39
CA LEU A 21 1.46 2.46 -19.30
C LEU A 21 0.08 1.87 -19.60
N GLY A 22 -0.90 2.70 -19.96
CA GLY A 22 -2.25 2.29 -20.33
C GLY A 22 -3.24 2.17 -19.15
N TYR A 23 -2.81 2.48 -17.93
CA TYR A 23 -3.69 2.44 -16.76
C TYR A 23 -4.65 3.63 -16.74
N ARG A 24 -5.88 3.39 -16.28
CA ARG A 24 -6.92 4.44 -16.18
C ARG A 24 -7.48 4.51 -14.76
N PRO A 25 -7.57 5.69 -14.13
CA PRO A 25 -8.27 5.83 -12.87
C PRO A 25 -9.76 5.54 -13.06
N VAL A 26 -10.30 4.70 -12.18
CA VAL A 26 -11.71 4.29 -12.18
C VAL A 26 -12.43 4.90 -10.99
N HIS A 27 -11.84 4.82 -9.80
CA HIS A 27 -12.41 5.39 -8.58
C HIS A 27 -11.33 6.01 -7.70
N ARG A 28 -11.74 7.01 -6.92
CA ARG A 28 -10.91 7.67 -5.91
C ARG A 28 -11.69 7.80 -4.60
N TYR A 29 -11.08 7.34 -3.52
CA TYR A 29 -11.72 7.21 -2.22
C TYR A 29 -10.90 7.89 -1.13
N ALA A 30 -11.52 8.83 -0.41
CA ALA A 30 -10.91 9.40 0.79
C ALA A 30 -11.25 8.55 2.03
N MET A 31 -10.23 8.07 2.73
CA MET A 31 -10.32 7.34 3.99
C MET A 31 -9.75 8.20 5.10
N ALA A 32 -10.56 9.16 5.57
CA ALA A 32 -10.14 10.16 6.54
C ALA A 32 -9.67 9.54 7.87
N ASP A 33 -10.31 8.45 8.31
CA ASP A 33 -9.94 7.71 9.52
C ASP A 33 -8.57 7.05 9.42
N ARG A 34 -8.06 6.85 8.21
CA ARG A 34 -6.74 6.27 7.91
C ARG A 34 -5.74 7.28 7.38
N GLY A 35 -6.13 8.54 7.18
CA GLY A 35 -5.28 9.53 6.51
C GLY A 35 -4.85 9.10 5.12
N LEU A 36 -5.69 8.36 4.40
CA LEU A 36 -5.38 7.83 3.07
C LEU A 36 -6.30 8.39 2.01
N LEU A 37 -5.74 8.56 0.82
CA LEU A 37 -6.47 8.72 -0.41
C LEU A 37 -6.13 7.56 -1.33
N VAL A 38 -7.14 6.79 -1.74
CA VAL A 38 -6.94 5.57 -2.51
C VAL A 38 -7.47 5.74 -3.91
N THR A 39 -6.61 5.54 -4.92
CA THR A 39 -6.99 5.56 -6.34
C THR A 39 -6.92 4.16 -6.91
N LEU A 40 -8.03 3.69 -7.49
CA LEU A 40 -8.10 2.43 -8.21
C LEU A 40 -7.82 2.68 -9.70
N LEU A 41 -6.85 1.95 -10.26
CA LEU A 41 -6.49 2.00 -11.67
C LEU A 41 -6.83 0.67 -12.37
N ALA A 42 -7.60 0.76 -13.46
CA ALA A 42 -7.84 -0.34 -14.37
C ALA A 42 -6.63 -0.53 -15.31
N PRO A 43 -6.18 -1.77 -15.54
CA PRO A 43 -5.17 -2.08 -16.54
C PRO A 43 -5.72 -1.88 -17.97
N PRO A 44 -4.83 -1.70 -18.98
CA PRO A 44 -5.24 -1.61 -20.39
C PRO A 44 -5.76 -2.94 -20.97
N ASP A 45 -5.49 -4.06 -20.28
CA ASP A 45 -5.79 -5.42 -20.70
C ASP A 45 -6.36 -6.26 -19.54
N ASN A 46 -6.26 -7.59 -19.61
CA ASN A 46 -6.69 -8.49 -18.53
C ASN A 46 -5.67 -8.64 -17.38
N GLY A 47 -4.73 -7.68 -17.29
CA GLY A 47 -3.65 -7.64 -16.33
C GLY A 47 -4.08 -7.31 -14.90
N VAL A 48 -3.10 -6.80 -14.15
CA VAL A 48 -3.21 -6.56 -12.71
C VAL A 48 -3.82 -5.19 -12.47
N TRP A 49 -4.84 -5.12 -11.62
CA TRP A 49 -5.38 -3.84 -11.16
C TRP A 49 -4.45 -3.21 -10.13
N LEU A 50 -4.31 -1.89 -10.17
CA LEU A 50 -3.46 -1.18 -9.22
C LEU A 50 -4.32 -0.39 -8.24
N ILE A 51 -3.98 -0.55 -6.97
CA ILE A 51 -4.51 0.28 -5.88
C ILE A 51 -3.36 1.17 -5.44
N LEU A 52 -3.49 2.48 -5.65
CA LEU A 52 -2.53 3.48 -5.17
C LEU A 52 -3.10 4.08 -3.89
N ALA A 53 -2.56 3.67 -2.75
CA ALA A 53 -2.84 4.31 -1.47
C ALA A 53 -1.84 5.44 -1.27
N GLU A 54 -2.33 6.66 -1.06
CA GLU A 54 -1.55 7.86 -0.83
C GLU A 54 -1.75 8.35 0.59
N LEU A 55 -0.67 8.31 1.38
CA LEU A 55 -0.66 8.88 2.72
C LEU A 55 -0.77 10.40 2.65
N GLN A 56 -1.77 10.93 3.34
CA GLN A 56 -2.00 12.37 3.46
C GLN A 56 -1.22 12.89 4.67
N LEU A 57 -0.09 13.56 4.45
CA LEU A 57 0.76 14.05 5.55
C LEU A 57 0.02 14.98 6.51
N GLY A 58 -0.96 15.73 6.01
CA GLY A 58 -1.80 16.62 6.81
C GLY A 58 -2.65 15.93 7.89
N THR A 59 -2.75 14.60 7.89
CA THR A 59 -3.40 13.85 8.97
C THR A 59 -2.44 13.46 10.10
N LEU A 60 -1.14 13.67 9.92
CA LEU A 60 -0.15 13.45 10.97
C LEU A 60 -0.07 14.67 11.89
N SER A 61 0.35 14.44 13.14
CA SER A 61 0.73 15.57 14.01
C SER A 61 1.98 16.26 13.46
N ARG A 62 2.19 17.52 13.87
CA ARG A 62 3.23 18.39 13.32
C ARG A 62 4.62 17.75 13.23
N GLN A 63 5.09 17.16 14.33
CA GLN A 63 6.45 16.61 14.39
C GLN A 63 6.66 15.44 13.39
N PRO A 64 5.85 14.37 13.37
CA PRO A 64 5.92 13.34 12.33
C PRO A 64 5.77 13.87 10.90
N CYS A 65 4.88 14.86 10.69
CA CYS A 65 4.71 15.49 9.38
C CYS A 65 6.01 16.17 8.92
N ASP A 66 6.59 17.00 9.78
CA ASP A 66 7.83 17.73 9.51
C ASP A 66 9.00 16.75 9.27
N THR A 67 9.11 15.68 10.07
CA THR A 67 10.14 14.63 9.90
C THR A 67 10.00 13.92 8.55
N LEU A 68 8.78 13.51 8.16
CA LEU A 68 8.59 12.82 6.87
C LEU A 68 8.86 13.75 5.69
N GLN A 69 8.46 15.02 5.79
CA GLN A 69 8.74 16.03 4.78
C GLN A 69 10.26 16.24 4.61
N GLN A 70 11.00 16.38 5.72
CA GLN A 70 12.46 16.54 5.68
C GLN A 70 13.19 15.35 5.05
N LEU A 71 12.70 14.12 5.26
CA LEU A 71 13.23 12.95 4.56
C LEU A 71 13.00 13.05 3.05
N VAL A 72 11.78 13.40 2.64
CA VAL A 72 11.43 13.53 1.22
C VAL A 72 12.22 14.64 0.54
N GLU A 73 12.48 15.76 1.22
CA GLU A 73 13.30 16.87 0.71
C GLU A 73 14.77 16.46 0.45
N GLN A 74 15.27 15.43 1.11
CA GLN A 74 16.60 14.86 0.87
C GLN A 74 16.66 13.91 -0.34
N THR A 75 15.55 13.74 -1.06
CA THR A 75 15.52 12.92 -2.28
C THR A 75 16.50 13.45 -3.31
N HIS A 76 17.38 12.57 -3.80
CA HIS A 76 18.31 12.95 -4.85
C HIS A 76 17.59 13.20 -6.17
N TYR A 77 17.96 14.25 -6.91
CA TYR A 77 17.24 14.69 -8.12
C TYR A 77 17.14 13.63 -9.25
N ARG A 78 18.01 12.62 -9.26
CA ARG A 78 17.91 11.51 -10.22
C ARG A 78 16.76 10.57 -9.88
N ASP A 79 16.46 10.46 -8.59
CA ASP A 79 15.43 9.59 -8.05
C ASP A 79 14.04 10.23 -8.12
N THR A 80 13.96 11.54 -8.39
CA THR A 80 12.71 12.25 -8.73
C THR A 80 12.31 12.15 -10.21
N ARG A 81 13.15 11.55 -11.07
CA ARG A 81 12.94 11.53 -12.53
C ARG A 81 12.62 10.16 -13.10
N GLY A 82 11.74 10.13 -14.09
CA GLY A 82 11.46 8.97 -14.93
C GLY A 82 10.21 8.20 -14.52
N LYS A 83 9.94 7.08 -15.19
CA LYS A 83 8.67 6.34 -15.08
C LYS A 83 8.62 5.32 -13.93
N ASN A 84 9.75 5.09 -13.25
CA ASN A 84 9.93 3.97 -12.31
C ASN A 84 9.92 4.42 -10.84
N LEU A 85 9.26 5.54 -10.52
CA LEU A 85 9.27 6.14 -9.18
C LEU A 85 8.77 5.18 -8.08
N LEU A 86 7.90 4.23 -8.43
CA LEU A 86 7.36 3.22 -7.51
C LEU A 86 8.17 1.91 -7.48
N CYS A 87 9.30 1.84 -8.19
CA CYS A 87 10.08 0.60 -8.37
C CYS A 87 11.57 0.75 -8.03
N ARG A 88 12.01 1.92 -7.56
CA ARG A 88 13.42 2.19 -7.24
C ARG A 88 13.79 1.95 -5.78
N GLY A 89 12.80 1.66 -4.93
CA GLY A 89 12.96 1.62 -3.49
C GLY A 89 13.00 3.03 -2.89
N ARG A 90 13.64 3.17 -1.74
CA ARG A 90 13.69 4.43 -0.99
C ARG A 90 14.58 5.46 -1.71
N PRO A 91 14.03 6.64 -2.07
CA PRO A 91 14.76 7.63 -2.85
C PRO A 91 15.48 8.68 -1.97
N TRP A 92 15.27 8.63 -0.66
CA TRP A 92 15.95 9.42 0.37
C TRP A 92 16.86 8.54 1.25
N PRO A 93 17.77 9.13 2.05
CA PRO A 93 18.60 8.39 3.01
C PRO A 93 17.76 7.53 3.96
N MET A 94 18.32 6.44 4.49
CA MET A 94 17.63 5.68 5.54
C MET A 94 17.36 6.60 6.73
N PRO A 95 16.16 6.61 7.35
CA PRO A 95 15.97 7.31 8.60
C PRO A 95 16.80 6.68 9.72
N SER A 96 17.03 7.44 10.79
CA SER A 96 17.42 6.87 12.08
C SER A 96 16.30 6.00 12.66
N TRP A 97 16.64 5.12 13.59
CA TRP A 97 15.61 4.30 14.26
C TRP A 97 14.62 5.14 15.06
N ASP A 98 15.06 6.26 15.65
CA ASP A 98 14.19 7.16 16.39
C ASP A 98 13.18 7.85 15.46
N GLU A 99 13.62 8.34 14.30
CA GLU A 99 12.71 8.89 13.28
C GLU A 99 11.72 7.84 12.78
N TYR A 100 12.19 6.63 12.48
CA TYR A 100 11.30 5.53 12.08
C TYR A 100 10.28 5.22 13.17
N SER A 101 10.71 5.11 14.43
CA SER A 101 9.85 4.78 15.56
C SER A 101 8.80 5.86 15.81
N LEU A 102 9.22 7.14 15.73
CA LEU A 102 8.32 8.30 15.80
C LEU A 102 7.25 8.24 14.70
N LEU A 103 7.67 8.03 13.46
CA LEU A 103 6.75 7.97 12.31
C LEU A 103 5.83 6.76 12.40
N HIS A 104 6.34 5.60 12.76
CA HIS A 104 5.57 4.37 12.89
C HIS A 104 4.53 4.46 14.02
N ALA A 105 4.89 5.08 15.14
CA ALA A 105 3.97 5.32 16.25
C ALA A 105 2.85 6.31 15.88
N ALA A 106 3.15 7.32 15.08
CA ALA A 106 2.15 8.26 14.58
C ALA A 106 1.24 7.62 13.54
N HIS A 107 1.81 6.86 12.60
CA HIS A 107 1.07 6.12 11.59
C HIS A 107 1.93 4.97 11.03
N PRO A 108 1.50 3.69 11.08
CA PRO A 108 2.32 2.57 10.63
C PRO A 108 2.85 2.70 9.19
N LEU A 109 2.02 3.24 8.28
CA LEU A 109 2.42 3.51 6.90
C LEU A 109 3.43 4.66 6.75
N ALA A 110 3.47 5.63 7.66
CA ALA A 110 4.48 6.68 7.63
C ALA A 110 5.87 6.10 7.94
N GLY A 111 5.96 5.24 8.97
CA GLY A 111 7.20 4.51 9.26
C GLY A 111 7.58 3.54 8.13
N TRP A 112 6.60 2.83 7.55
CA TRP A 112 6.87 1.94 6.42
C TRP A 112 7.40 2.71 5.20
N ILE A 113 6.75 3.82 4.82
CA ILE A 113 7.18 4.65 3.68
C ILE A 113 8.55 5.25 3.96
N SER A 114 8.84 5.74 5.18
CA SER A 114 10.14 6.34 5.48
C SER A 114 11.29 5.35 5.30
N ALA A 115 11.09 4.07 5.61
CA ALA A 115 12.08 3.02 5.42
C ALA A 115 12.07 2.38 4.02
N MET A 116 10.93 2.26 3.34
CA MET A 116 10.83 1.52 2.07
C MET A 116 10.77 2.40 0.83
N GLY A 117 10.35 3.65 1.00
CA GLY A 117 9.96 4.56 -0.06
C GLY A 117 8.65 4.17 -0.76
N PRO A 118 8.19 5.00 -1.72
CA PRO A 118 7.01 4.72 -2.52
C PRO A 118 7.20 3.44 -3.34
N SER A 119 6.40 2.41 -3.08
CA SER A 119 6.60 1.09 -3.70
C SER A 119 5.41 0.13 -3.52
N VAL A 120 5.58 -1.11 -3.99
CA VAL A 120 4.60 -2.20 -3.78
C VAL A 120 4.63 -2.62 -2.30
N HIS A 121 3.54 -2.37 -1.59
CA HIS A 121 3.35 -2.89 -0.25
C HIS A 121 2.89 -4.35 -0.26
N HIS A 122 1.92 -4.73 -1.08
CA HIS A 122 1.48 -6.12 -1.18
C HIS A 122 0.81 -6.40 -2.53
N ALA A 123 0.75 -7.69 -2.88
CA ALA A 123 -0.03 -8.20 -4.01
C ALA A 123 -1.29 -8.92 -3.49
N GLY A 124 -2.43 -8.66 -4.13
CA GLY A 124 -3.69 -9.35 -3.85
C GLY A 124 -4.01 -10.38 -4.93
N PHE A 125 -4.48 -11.56 -4.52
CA PHE A 125 -4.84 -12.66 -5.41
C PHE A 125 -6.32 -12.99 -5.29
N ASP A 126 -7.04 -12.85 -6.41
CA ASP A 126 -8.43 -13.28 -6.54
C ASP A 126 -8.49 -14.81 -6.61
N CYS A 127 -8.99 -15.43 -5.55
CA CYS A 127 -9.12 -16.88 -5.41
C CYS A 127 -9.93 -17.50 -6.57
N ALA A 128 -10.98 -16.82 -7.04
CA ALA A 128 -11.78 -17.30 -8.16
C ALA A 128 -10.97 -17.37 -9.46
N ARG A 129 -10.07 -16.40 -9.70
CA ARG A 129 -9.16 -16.42 -10.86
C ARG A 129 -8.07 -17.50 -10.75
N LEU A 130 -7.75 -17.94 -9.52
CA LEU A 130 -6.83 -19.06 -9.28
C LEU A 130 -7.53 -20.43 -9.36
N GLY A 131 -8.86 -20.46 -9.46
CA GLY A 131 -9.64 -21.70 -9.56
C GLY A 131 -9.71 -22.50 -8.26
N GLN A 132 -9.42 -21.87 -7.11
CA GLN A 132 -9.48 -22.50 -5.79
C GLN A 132 -10.17 -21.57 -4.80
N ASP A 133 -10.91 -22.13 -3.85
CA ASP A 133 -11.48 -21.33 -2.77
C ASP A 133 -10.40 -20.88 -1.77
N ILE A 134 -10.69 -19.79 -1.07
CA ILE A 134 -9.80 -19.14 -0.10
C ILE A 134 -9.44 -20.04 1.08
N THR A 135 -10.31 -20.97 1.49
CA THR A 135 -10.02 -21.89 2.58
C THR A 135 -8.98 -22.93 2.15
N THR A 136 -9.12 -23.46 0.93
CA THR A 136 -8.13 -24.36 0.33
C THR A 136 -6.77 -23.67 0.15
N LEU A 137 -6.76 -22.45 -0.41
CA LEU A 137 -5.54 -21.68 -0.61
C LEU A 137 -4.88 -21.30 0.73
N ASP A 138 -5.66 -20.92 1.74
CA ASP A 138 -5.15 -20.63 3.08
C ASP A 138 -4.50 -21.85 3.74
N ALA A 139 -5.14 -23.02 3.67
CA ALA A 139 -4.56 -24.25 4.19
C ALA A 139 -3.24 -24.58 3.48
N ALA A 140 -3.18 -24.36 2.16
CA ALA A 140 -1.98 -24.56 1.36
C ALA A 140 -0.86 -23.56 1.69
N LEU A 141 -1.19 -22.32 2.05
CA LEU A 141 -0.22 -21.33 2.53
C LEU A 141 0.28 -21.67 3.95
N THR A 142 -0.64 -22.06 4.84
CA THR A 142 -0.34 -22.41 6.24
C THR A 142 0.60 -23.61 6.34
N THR A 143 0.36 -24.65 5.54
CA THR A 143 1.24 -25.83 5.46
C THR A 143 2.65 -25.52 4.95
N ARG A 144 2.84 -24.38 4.28
CA ARG A 144 4.15 -23.87 3.82
C ARG A 144 4.76 -22.83 4.77
N GLY A 145 4.17 -22.65 5.96
CA GLY A 145 4.70 -21.76 7.00
C GLY A 145 4.28 -20.30 6.90
N PHE A 146 3.35 -19.95 6.00
CA PHE A 146 2.72 -18.63 6.02
C PHE A 146 1.71 -18.57 7.17
N LYS A 147 1.64 -17.45 7.86
CA LYS A 147 0.64 -17.21 8.90
C LYS A 147 -0.23 -16.03 8.51
N ALA A 148 -1.53 -16.25 8.38
CA ALA A 148 -2.47 -15.16 8.17
C ALA A 148 -2.44 -14.20 9.38
N SER A 149 -2.53 -12.90 9.12
CA SER A 149 -2.70 -11.90 10.15
C SER A 149 -4.16 -11.91 10.61
N GLU A 150 -4.38 -12.18 11.89
CA GLU A 150 -5.70 -12.05 12.52
C GLU A 150 -6.07 -10.57 12.77
N ALA A 151 -5.07 -9.69 12.71
CA ALA A 151 -5.23 -8.30 13.11
C ALA A 151 -5.45 -7.41 11.87
N LEU A 152 -6.71 -7.00 11.68
CA LEU A 152 -7.14 -6.02 10.67
C LEU A 152 -6.34 -4.70 10.70
N GLN A 153 -5.63 -4.42 11.79
CA GLN A 153 -4.74 -3.26 11.95
C GLN A 153 -3.55 -3.22 10.97
N HIS A 154 -3.16 -4.37 10.39
CA HIS A 154 -2.10 -4.44 9.37
C HIS A 154 -2.64 -4.32 7.94
N ALA A 155 -3.96 -4.29 7.76
CA ALA A 155 -4.53 -3.96 6.47
C ALA A 155 -4.32 -2.46 6.22
N VAL A 156 -3.69 -2.12 5.10
CA VAL A 156 -3.42 -0.75 4.66
C VAL A 156 -4.70 0.10 4.70
N PHE A 157 -5.86 -0.51 4.45
CA PHE A 157 -7.18 0.11 4.46
C PHE A 157 -8.25 -0.91 4.90
N PRO A 158 -9.43 -0.44 5.34
CA PRO A 158 -10.57 -1.31 5.60
C PRO A 158 -11.00 -2.05 4.33
N VAL A 159 -11.32 -3.34 4.49
CA VAL A 159 -11.81 -4.19 3.39
C VAL A 159 -13.32 -4.36 3.50
N SER A 160 -14.01 -4.36 2.36
CA SER A 160 -15.45 -4.53 2.28
C SER A 160 -15.92 -5.87 2.87
N PRO A 161 -17.03 -5.90 3.63
CA PRO A 161 -17.60 -7.13 4.15
C PRO A 161 -18.21 -8.02 3.05
N LEU A 162 -18.26 -7.56 1.80
CA LEU A 162 -18.66 -8.36 0.64
C LEU A 162 -17.55 -9.32 0.17
N LEU A 163 -16.35 -9.18 0.74
CA LEU A 163 -15.20 -10.01 0.43
C LEU A 163 -14.73 -10.75 1.69
N GLU A 164 -14.42 -12.03 1.51
CA GLU A 164 -13.50 -12.72 2.40
C GLU A 164 -12.07 -12.30 2.04
N TYR A 165 -11.30 -11.91 3.04
CA TYR A 165 -9.95 -11.37 2.87
C TYR A 165 -9.00 -11.96 3.91
N ARG A 166 -7.85 -12.46 3.45
CA ARG A 166 -6.78 -12.97 4.33
C ARG A 166 -5.45 -12.33 3.92
N PHE A 167 -4.81 -11.64 4.85
CA PHE A 167 -3.50 -11.02 4.63
C PHE A 167 -2.39 -11.85 5.29
N TYR A 168 -1.31 -12.11 4.57
CA TYR A 168 -0.15 -12.84 5.06
C TYR A 168 1.04 -11.90 4.99
N PRO A 169 1.49 -11.35 6.14
CA PRO A 169 2.65 -10.49 6.18
C PRO A 169 3.89 -11.24 5.72
N ALA A 170 4.76 -10.57 4.97
CA ALA A 170 6.08 -11.08 4.68
C ALA A 170 6.91 -11.16 5.96
N CYS A 171 7.88 -12.07 6.00
CA CYS A 171 8.84 -12.15 7.11
C CYS A 171 9.51 -10.78 7.32
N SER A 172 9.54 -10.32 8.58
CA SER A 172 10.25 -9.09 8.93
C SER A 172 11.72 -9.21 8.52
N GLN A 173 12.24 -8.22 7.81
CA GLN A 173 13.64 -8.19 7.41
C GLN A 173 14.45 -7.34 8.37
N ARG A 174 15.69 -7.77 8.62
CA ARG A 174 16.65 -6.99 9.39
C ARG A 174 17.28 -5.96 8.44
N LEU A 175 17.14 -4.69 8.76
CA LEU A 175 17.65 -3.59 7.97
C LEU A 175 18.59 -2.72 8.82
N PRO A 176 19.73 -2.26 8.25
CA PRO A 176 20.55 -1.24 8.88
C PRO A 176 19.88 0.14 8.77
N PHE A 177 19.79 0.86 9.88
CA PHE A 177 19.30 2.23 9.97
C PHE A 177 20.46 3.24 9.84
N ALA A 178 20.16 4.54 9.77
CA ALA A 178 21.15 5.59 9.49
C ALA A 178 22.38 5.55 10.41
N GLU A 179 22.17 5.22 11.68
CA GLU A 179 23.21 5.20 12.72
C GLU A 179 23.94 3.85 12.82
N GLY A 180 23.65 2.92 11.90
CA GLY A 180 24.31 1.61 11.80
C GLY A 180 23.71 0.50 12.67
N ASP A 181 22.70 0.84 13.48
CA ASP A 181 21.87 -0.11 14.21
C ASP A 181 20.98 -0.93 13.27
N GLU A 182 20.75 -2.20 13.61
CA GLU A 182 19.94 -3.11 12.80
C GLU A 182 18.62 -3.43 13.50
N HIS A 183 17.51 -3.12 12.81
CA HIS A 183 16.17 -3.40 13.33
C HIS A 183 15.35 -4.26 12.36
N ARG A 184 14.42 -5.04 12.91
CA ARG A 184 13.48 -5.84 12.12
C ARG A 184 12.21 -5.06 11.86
N ILE A 185 11.86 -4.88 10.59
CA ILE A 185 10.61 -4.21 10.19
C ILE A 185 9.79 -5.08 9.22
N PRO A 186 8.45 -4.97 9.22
CA PRO A 186 7.60 -5.64 8.24
C PRO A 186 7.70 -4.97 6.87
N LEU A 187 7.76 -5.77 5.80
CA LEU A 187 7.92 -5.27 4.42
C LEU A 187 6.64 -5.27 3.58
N GLY A 188 5.49 -5.51 4.22
CA GLY A 188 4.22 -5.71 3.55
C GLY A 188 3.85 -7.19 3.48
N GLY A 189 3.38 -7.70 2.34
CA GLY A 189 2.96 -9.11 2.25
C GLY A 189 2.20 -9.51 0.99
N LEU A 190 1.32 -10.49 1.15
CA LEU A 190 0.37 -10.93 0.12
C LEU A 190 -1.03 -11.03 0.72
N ALA A 191 -2.05 -10.90 -0.11
CA ALA A 191 -3.44 -11.06 0.29
C ALA A 191 -4.17 -12.05 -0.61
N LEU A 192 -5.06 -12.83 -0.02
CA LEU A 192 -6.10 -13.59 -0.72
C LEU A 192 -7.42 -12.85 -0.58
N LEU A 193 -8.20 -12.84 -1.66
CA LEU A 193 -9.53 -12.24 -1.68
C LEU A 193 -10.51 -13.13 -2.43
N GLN A 194 -11.71 -13.28 -1.87
CA GLN A 194 -12.80 -14.04 -2.48
C GLN A 194 -14.13 -13.32 -2.23
N LYS A 195 -14.99 -13.23 -3.24
CA LYS A 195 -16.34 -12.69 -3.05
C LYS A 195 -17.21 -13.65 -2.23
N HIS A 196 -18.06 -13.11 -1.35
CA HIS A 196 -19.08 -13.92 -0.68
C HIS A 196 -20.21 -14.36 -1.62
N LEU A 197 -20.54 -13.56 -2.65
CA LEU A 197 -21.62 -13.85 -3.60
C LEU A 197 -21.08 -13.88 -5.03
N SER A 198 -21.27 -15.01 -5.71
CA SER A 198 -20.75 -15.27 -7.06
C SER A 198 -21.56 -14.63 -8.20
N GLY A 199 -22.58 -13.82 -7.88
CA GLY A 199 -23.55 -13.29 -8.87
C GLY A 199 -23.37 -11.83 -9.27
N ASP A 200 -22.44 -11.10 -8.64
CA ASP A 200 -22.25 -9.69 -8.94
C ASP A 200 -21.26 -9.48 -10.11
N HIS A 201 -21.65 -8.62 -11.06
CA HIS A 201 -20.85 -8.27 -12.24
C HIS A 201 -19.60 -7.47 -11.86
N GLU A 202 -19.60 -6.83 -10.69
CA GLU A 202 -18.47 -6.04 -10.19
C GLU A 202 -17.26 -6.93 -9.89
N ARG A 203 -16.05 -6.51 -10.22
CA ARG A 203 -14.82 -7.29 -9.92
C ARG A 203 -14.53 -7.23 -8.42
N ALA A 204 -13.86 -8.25 -7.89
CA ALA A 204 -13.52 -8.29 -6.47
C ALA A 204 -12.66 -7.08 -6.02
N VAL A 205 -11.84 -6.52 -6.91
CA VAL A 205 -11.05 -5.31 -6.64
C VAL A 205 -11.90 -4.03 -6.57
N GLU A 206 -12.99 -3.96 -7.33
CA GLU A 206 -13.95 -2.84 -7.30
C GLU A 206 -14.79 -2.87 -6.02
N LEU A 207 -14.99 -4.07 -5.48
CA LEU A 207 -15.62 -4.31 -4.19
C LEU A 207 -14.68 -4.14 -3.00
N LEU A 208 -13.36 -3.98 -3.20
CA LEU A 208 -12.39 -4.07 -2.10
C LEU A 208 -12.62 -3.06 -0.99
N LEU A 209 -13.05 -1.84 -1.35
CA LEU A 209 -13.25 -0.76 -0.39
C LEU A 209 -14.73 -0.64 -0.01
N PRO A 210 -15.10 -0.65 1.30
CA PRO A 210 -16.48 -0.57 1.74
C PRO A 210 -17.21 0.65 1.19
N HIS A 211 -18.49 0.53 0.80
CA HIS A 211 -19.24 1.67 0.25
C HIS A 211 -19.36 2.88 1.20
N HIS A 212 -19.44 2.63 2.51
CA HIS A 212 -19.59 3.69 3.52
C HIS A 212 -18.29 4.44 3.85
N THR A 213 -17.12 3.93 3.41
CA THR A 213 -15.84 4.65 3.49
C THR A 213 -15.53 5.42 2.21
N ARG A 214 -16.46 5.45 1.24
CA ARG A 214 -16.33 6.17 -0.03
C ARG A 214 -16.92 7.57 0.11
N CYS A 215 -16.11 8.54 0.55
CA CYS A 215 -16.29 9.88 -0.01
C CYS A 215 -15.67 9.83 -1.40
N GLU A 216 -16.49 9.52 -2.41
CA GLU A 216 -16.04 9.54 -3.80
C GLU A 216 -15.75 10.99 -4.19
N LEU A 217 -14.50 11.24 -4.55
CA LEU A 217 -14.09 12.56 -5.03
C LEU A 217 -14.33 12.61 -6.54
N PRO A 218 -14.87 13.73 -7.07
CA PRO A 218 -15.05 13.92 -8.50
C PRO A 218 -13.71 13.99 -9.27
#